data_AF-A0A9X9C6T6-F1
#
_entry.id   AF-A0A9X9C6T6-F1
#
_cell.length_a   1.000
_cell.length_b   1.000
_cell.length_c   1.000
_cell.angle_alpha   90.00
_cell.angle_beta   90.00
_cell.angle_gamma   90.00
#
_symmetry.space_group_name_H-M   'P 1'
#
loop_
_entity.id
_entity.type
_entity.pdbx_description
1 polymer ?
#
loop_
_entity_poly.entity_id
_entity_poly.type
_entity_poly.pdbx_seq_one_letter_code
_entity_poly.pdbx_strand_id
1 'polypeptide(L)' 'VQHVTIEQGPIMRKYGLAELHISTAATSHSIPGLTMYEAEMLKTKIAELAKVSDEDV' A
#
# COMPACT_ATOMS: atom_id res chain seq x y z
N VAL A 1 9.51 1.14 6.17
CA VAL A 1 8.73 1.77 5.06
C VAL A 1 8.44 3.20 5.46
N GLN A 2 8.40 4.17 4.54
CA GLN A 2 8.10 5.57 4.92
C GLN A 2 6.64 5.92 4.70
N HIS A 3 6.11 5.60 3.52
CA HIS A 3 4.76 5.97 3.15
C HIS A 3 4.06 4.82 2.42
N VAL A 4 2.77 4.64 2.70
CA VAL A 4 1.91 3.69 2.00
C VAL A 4 0.58 4.37 1.67
N THR A 5 0.28 4.49 0.38
CA THR A 5 -0.94 5.11 -0.15
C THR A 5 -1.73 4.14 -1.01
N ILE A 6 -3.03 4.38 -1.06
CA ILE A 6 -3.93 3.68 -1.99
C ILE A 6 -4.43 4.75 -2.95
N GLU A 7 -4.25 4.52 -4.24
CA GLU A 7 -4.71 5.40 -5.29
C GLU A 7 -5.78 4.72 -6.14
N GLN A 8 -6.74 5.52 -6.61
CA GLN A 8 -7.84 5.04 -7.42
C GLN A 8 -8.11 5.97 -8.59
N GLY A 9 -7.52 5.65 -9.75
CA GLY A 9 -7.78 6.36 -11.00
C GLY A 9 -9.21 6.13 -11.53
N PRO A 10 -9.69 6.95 -12.50
CA PRO A 10 -11.04 6.84 -13.05
C PRO A 10 -11.38 5.45 -13.61
N ILE A 11 -10.43 4.79 -14.28
CA ILE A 11 -10.61 3.44 -14.81
C ILE A 11 -10.74 2.44 -13.66
N MET A 12 -9.83 2.48 -12.70
CA MET A 12 -9.85 1.57 -11.54
C MET A 12 -11.13 1.72 -10.73
N ARG A 13 -11.62 2.95 -10.52
CA ARG A 13 -12.94 3.22 -9.89
C ARG A 13 -14.09 2.51 -10.60
N LYS A 14 -14.12 2.55 -11.93
CA LYS A 14 -15.17 1.89 -12.73
C LYS A 14 -15.19 0.37 -12.48
N TYR A 15 -14.04 -0.24 -12.21
CA TYR A 15 -13.90 -1.68 -11.99
C TYR A 15 -13.78 -2.08 -10.51
N GLY A 16 -13.90 -1.14 -9.56
CA GLY A 16 -13.73 -1.41 -8.13
C GLY A 16 -12.31 -1.80 -7.73
N LEU A 17 -11.32 -1.44 -8.57
CA LEU A 17 -9.91 -1.72 -8.35
C LEU A 17 -9.20 -0.51 -7.74
N ALA A 18 -8.00 -0.71 -7.23
CA ALA A 18 -7.10 0.28 -6.65
C ALA A 18 -5.63 -0.13 -6.89
N GLU A 19 -4.73 0.83 -6.70
CA GLU A 19 -3.28 0.61 -6.73
C GLU A 19 -2.68 0.98 -5.37
N LEU A 20 -1.88 0.08 -4.81
CA LEU A 20 -1.15 0.31 -3.57
C LEU A 20 0.24 0.84 -3.90
N HIS A 21 0.59 2.02 -3.43
CA HIS A 21 1.91 2.65 -3.57
C HIS A 21 2.69 2.57 -2.27
N ILE A 22 3.92 2.10 -2.34
CA ILE A 22 4.81 1.89 -1.20
C ILE A 22 6.11 2.64 -1.47
N SER A 23 6.43 3.61 -0.63
CA SER A 23 7.64 4.42 -0.73
C SER A 23 8.55 4.20 0.47
N THR A 24 9.82 3.95 0.19
CA THR A 24 10.91 3.85 1.17
C THR A 24 11.94 4.94 0.89
N ALA A 25 12.94 5.07 1.77
CA ALA A 25 14.03 6.04 1.58
C ALA A 25 14.80 5.84 0.27
N ALA A 26 14.88 4.59 -0.19
CA ALA A 26 15.72 4.20 -1.32
C ALA A 26 14.93 3.94 -2.60
N THR A 27 13.66 3.51 -2.50
CA THR A 27 12.92 2.94 -3.64
C THR A 27 11.41 3.15 -3.51
N SER A 28 10.68 3.05 -4.62
CA SER A 28 9.22 3.01 -4.63
C SER A 28 8.73 1.78 -5.38
N HIS A 29 7.61 1.22 -4.92
CA HIS A 29 6.97 0.03 -5.48
C HIS A 29 5.48 0.26 -5.58
N SER A 30 4.82 -0.34 -6.57
CA SER A 30 3.37 -0.32 -6.66
C SER A 30 2.77 -1.69 -7.01
N ILE A 31 1.54 -1.91 -6.55
CA ILE A 31 0.75 -3.11 -6.82
C ILE A 31 -0.60 -2.66 -7.39
N PRO A 32 -0.76 -2.65 -8.72
CA PRO A 32 -2.00 -2.24 -9.37
C PRO A 32 -3.04 -3.37 -9.41
N GLY A 33 -4.31 -2.98 -9.55
CA GLY A 33 -5.40 -3.93 -9.81
C GLY A 33 -5.88 -4.71 -8.60
N LEU A 34 -5.60 -4.22 -7.39
CA LEU A 34 -6.14 -4.78 -6.15
C LEU A 34 -7.60 -4.38 -5.98
N THR A 35 -8.42 -5.21 -5.34
CA THR A 35 -9.69 -4.70 -4.81
C THR A 35 -9.42 -3.69 -3.69
N MET A 36 -10.37 -2.78 -3.43
CA MET A 36 -10.22 -1.81 -2.34
C MET A 36 -9.97 -2.50 -0.99
N TYR A 37 -10.65 -3.61 -0.74
CA TYR A 37 -10.49 -4.41 0.48
C TYR A 37 -9.07 -4.99 0.60
N GLU A 38 -8.54 -5.59 -0.47
CA GLU A 38 -7.18 -6.13 -0.47
C GLU A 38 -6.13 -5.02 -0.29
N ALA A 39 -6.33 -3.87 -0.92
CA ALA A 39 -5.44 -2.73 -0.78
C ALA A 39 -5.39 -2.21 0.67
N GLU A 40 -6.53 -2.11 1.35
CA GLU A 40 -6.61 -1.71 2.76
C GLU A 40 -5.98 -2.75 3.69
N MET A 41 -6.25 -4.03 3.45
CA MET A 41 -5.65 -5.13 4.22
C MET A 41 -4.13 -5.15 4.09
N LEU A 42 -3.61 -5.02 2.87
CA LEU A 42 -2.17 -4.97 2.62
C LEU A 42 -1.53 -3.72 3.24
N LYS A 43 -2.16 -2.55 3.10
CA LYS A 43 -1.69 -1.31 3.74
C LYS A 43 -1.54 -1.49 5.24
N THR A 44 -2.55 -2.06 5.90
CA THR A 44 -2.54 -2.31 7.34
C THR A 44 -1.42 -3.26 7.73
N LYS A 45 -1.27 -4.38 7.03
CA LYS A 45 -0.22 -5.37 7.28
C LYS A 45 1.19 -4.79 7.09
N ILE A 46 1.39 -3.98 6.05
CA ILE A 46 2.68 -3.30 5.82
C ILE A 46 2.98 -2.31 6.96
N ALA A 47 1.96 -1.57 7.42
CA ALA A 47 2.14 -0.64 8.54
C ALA A 47 2.50 -1.37 9.85
N GLU A 48 1.85 -2.50 10.14
CA GLU A 48 2.16 -3.34 11.31
C GLU A 48 3.59 -3.88 11.25
N LEU A 49 3.99 -4.47 10.12
CA LEU A 49 5.35 -4.99 9.93
C LEU A 49 6.41 -3.89 10.01
N ALA A 50 6.11 -2.70 9.50
CA ALA A 50 7.00 -1.55 9.61
C ALA A 50 7.19 -1.11 11.07
N LYS A 51 6.11 -1.12 11.87
CA LYS A 51 6.16 -0.77 13.29
C LYS A 51 7.01 -1.75 14.11
N VAL A 52 6.82 -3.06 13.89
CA VAL A 52 7.58 -4.10 14.61
C VAL A 52 9.08 -3.98 14.32
N SER A 53 9.45 -3.63 13.08
CA SER A 53 10.86 -3.46 12.69
C SER A 53 11.57 -2.30 13.40
N ASP A 54 10.84 -1.32 13.95
CA ASP A 54 11.43 -0.19 14.69
C ASP A 54 11.60 -0.50 16.19
N GLU A 55 10.99 -1.57 16.73
CA GLU A 55 11.06 -1.96 18.14
C GLU A 55 12.28 -2.88 18.49
N ASP A 56 13.07 -3.31 17.50
CA ASP A 56 14.23 -4.21 17.65
C ASP A 56 15.60 -3.49 17.73
N VAL A 57 15.68 -2.27 18.29
CA VAL A 57 16.93 -1.49 18.48
C VAL A 57 17.18 -1.01 19.90
#